data_AF-A0A3N8QEL3-F1
#
_entry.id   AF-A0A3N8QEL3-F1
#
_cell.length_a   1.000
_cell.length_b   1.000
_cell.length_c   1.000
_cell.angle_alpha   90.00
_cell.angle_beta   90.00
_cell.angle_gamma   90.00
#
_symmetry.space_group_name_H-M   'P 1'
#
loop_
_entity.id
_entity.type
_entity.pdbx_description
1 polymer ?
#
loop_
_entity_poly.entity_id
_entity_poly.type
_entity_poly.pdbx_seq_one_letter_code
_entity_poly.pdbx_strand_id
1 'polypeptide(L)'
;MRAIRSTLAIVVLLACGVARADTLTIDQAMSARRALDAVQAAGARVDTKPEVRAWLLDDVAIARRALETAQRSDVKQRLIDVAIRARVAAMLLNTPALTPAAAAVDGLAQRL
;
A
#
# COMPACT_ATOMS: atom_id res chain seq x y z
N MET A 1 -8.06 -34.38 -31.91
CA MET A 1 -8.57 -33.00 -31.66
C MET A 1 -9.20 -32.84 -30.27
N ARG A 2 -8.57 -33.32 -29.17
CA ARG A 2 -9.09 -33.17 -27.79
C ARG A 2 -8.25 -32.24 -26.91
N ALA A 3 -6.94 -32.12 -27.16
CA ALA A 3 -6.04 -31.30 -26.35
C ALA A 3 -6.26 -29.77 -26.51
N ILE A 4 -6.76 -29.31 -27.65
CA ILE A 4 -6.96 -27.88 -27.94
C ILE A 4 -8.13 -27.28 -27.13
N ARG A 5 -9.14 -28.09 -26.78
CA ARG A 5 -10.28 -27.61 -25.97
C ARG A 5 -9.91 -27.40 -24.51
N SER A 6 -8.99 -28.20 -23.98
CA SER A 6 -8.57 -28.12 -22.57
C SER A 6 -7.69 -26.90 -22.29
N THR A 7 -6.81 -26.53 -23.22
CA THR A 7 -5.94 -25.35 -23.07
C THR A 7 -6.73 -24.05 -23.12
N LEU A 8 -7.76 -23.95 -23.97
CA LEU A 8 -8.67 -22.80 -24.02
C LEU A 8 -9.43 -22.58 -22.71
N ALA A 9 -9.91 -23.64 -22.06
CA ALA A 9 -10.62 -23.54 -20.79
C ALA A 9 -9.73 -22.99 -19.66
N ILE A 10 -8.45 -23.39 -19.63
CA ILE A 10 -7.47 -22.91 -18.65
C ILE A 10 -7.14 -21.44 -18.88
N VAL A 11 -6.97 -21.01 -20.15
CA VAL A 11 -6.72 -19.60 -20.50
C VAL A 11 -7.93 -18.73 -20.14
N VAL A 12 -9.16 -19.21 -20.37
CA VAL A 12 -10.38 -18.49 -19.97
C VAL A 12 -10.54 -18.44 -18.45
N LEU A 13 -10.23 -19.50 -17.72
CA LEU A 13 -10.25 -19.51 -16.25
C LEU A 13 -9.17 -18.61 -15.65
N LEU A 14 -7.97 -18.57 -16.23
CA LEU A 14 -6.91 -17.62 -15.85
C LEU A 14 -7.35 -16.19 -16.15
N ALA A 15 -7.84 -15.90 -17.37
CA ALA A 15 -8.31 -14.57 -17.76
C ALA A 15 -9.52 -14.08 -16.94
N CYS A 16 -10.44 -14.98 -16.59
CA CYS A 16 -11.62 -14.67 -15.78
C CYS A 16 -11.28 -14.58 -14.27
N GLY A 17 -10.24 -15.29 -13.81
CA GLY A 17 -9.66 -15.14 -12.48
C GLY A 17 -8.99 -13.78 -12.26
N VAL A 18 -8.32 -13.22 -13.29
CA VAL A 18 -7.75 -11.86 -13.20
C VAL A 18 -8.82 -10.77 -13.24
N ALA A 19 -9.95 -11.03 -13.89
CA ALA A 19 -11.07 -10.08 -13.99
C ALA A 19 -11.82 -9.88 -12.66
N ARG A 20 -11.57 -10.73 -11.66
CA ARG A 20 -12.09 -10.58 -10.30
C ARG A 20 -10.98 -10.24 -9.31
N ALA A 21 -10.04 -9.39 -9.75
CA ALA A 21 -9.30 -8.56 -8.82
C ALA A 21 -10.34 -7.75 -8.02
N ASP A 22 -10.63 -8.16 -6.79
CA ASP A 22 -11.33 -7.31 -5.84
C ASP A 22 -10.45 -6.07 -5.65
N THR A 23 -10.72 -5.03 -6.42
CA THR A 23 -10.06 -3.75 -6.31
C THR A 23 -10.68 -2.97 -5.17
N LEU A 24 -9.98 -1.93 -4.70
CA LEU A 24 -10.55 -1.06 -3.68
C LEU A 24 -11.75 -0.29 -4.23
N THR A 25 -12.75 -0.06 -3.37
CA THR A 25 -13.76 0.97 -3.67
C THR A 25 -13.10 2.35 -3.69
N ILE A 26 -13.73 3.32 -4.36
CA ILE A 26 -13.23 4.69 -4.44
C ILE A 26 -13.01 5.28 -3.04
N ASP A 27 -13.95 5.05 -2.11
CA ASP A 27 -13.84 5.54 -0.73
C ASP A 27 -12.68 4.90 0.03
N GLN A 28 -12.42 3.61 -0.18
CA GLN A 28 -11.27 2.91 0.41
C GLN A 28 -9.95 3.46 -0.16
N ALA A 29 -9.88 3.66 -1.48
CA ALA A 29 -8.70 4.22 -2.13
C ALA A 29 -8.42 5.67 -1.66
N MET A 30 -9.45 6.50 -1.56
CA MET A 30 -9.34 7.87 -1.06
C MET A 30 -8.94 7.91 0.42
N SER A 31 -9.48 7.01 1.25
CA SER A 31 -9.10 6.89 2.66
C SER A 31 -7.65 6.45 2.82
N ALA A 32 -7.22 5.44 2.05
CA ALA A 32 -5.83 4.99 2.02
C ALA A 32 -4.89 6.11 1.59
N ARG A 33 -5.26 6.86 0.55
CA ARG A 33 -4.46 8.00 0.05
C ARG A 33 -4.28 9.08 1.12
N ARG A 34 -5.35 9.47 1.82
CA ARG A 34 -5.28 10.44 2.93
C ARG A 34 -4.40 9.94 4.08
N ALA A 35 -4.46 8.65 4.40
CA ALA A 35 -3.62 8.06 5.44
C ALA A 35 -2.13 8.10 5.05
N LEU A 36 -1.81 7.79 3.78
CA LEU A 36 -0.46 7.90 3.22
C LEU A 36 0.04 9.36 3.18
N ASP A 37 -0.84 10.31 2.83
CA ASP A 37 -0.50 11.73 2.82
C ASP A 37 -0.15 12.25 4.24
N ALA A 38 -0.80 11.72 5.29
CA ALA A 38 -0.45 12.03 6.67
C ALA A 38 0.95 11.52 7.06
N VAL A 39 1.33 10.32 6.63
CA VAL A 39 2.71 9.79 6.83
C VAL A 39 3.72 10.65 6.09
N GLN A 40 3.44 11.02 4.84
CA GLN A 40 4.30 11.91 4.06
C GLN A 40 4.47 13.27 4.74
N ALA A 41 3.38 13.89 5.20
CA ALA A 41 3.43 15.18 5.89
C ALA A 41 4.22 15.12 7.21
N ALA A 42 4.09 14.03 7.96
CA ALA A 42 4.85 13.80 9.19
C ALA A 42 6.35 13.57 8.92
N GLY A 43 6.71 12.85 7.84
CA GLY A 43 8.10 12.58 7.47
C GLY A 43 8.81 13.74 6.77
N ALA A 44 8.09 14.56 5.99
CA ALA A 44 8.66 15.64 5.20
C ALA A 44 9.25 16.80 6.02
N ARG A 45 8.80 16.97 7.27
CA ARG A 45 9.23 18.06 8.17
C ARG A 45 10.56 17.77 8.88
N VAL A 46 11.18 16.63 8.62
CA VAL A 46 12.35 16.15 9.36
C VAL A 46 13.58 16.23 8.48
N ASP A 47 14.58 17.04 8.85
CA ASP A 47 15.86 17.15 8.11
C ASP A 47 16.98 16.26 8.67
N THR A 48 16.74 15.60 9.79
CA THR A 48 17.68 14.63 10.36
C THR A 48 17.64 13.31 9.57
N LYS A 49 18.79 12.71 9.25
CA LYS A 49 18.91 11.42 8.54
C LYS A 49 18.11 11.37 7.22
N PRO A 50 18.50 12.17 6.21
CA PRO A 50 17.79 12.29 4.93
C PRO A 50 17.59 10.95 4.22
N GLU A 51 18.47 9.98 4.43
CA GLU A 51 18.38 8.61 3.92
C GLU A 51 17.18 7.84 4.51
N VAL A 52 16.90 7.98 5.80
CA VAL A 52 15.74 7.35 6.46
C VAL A 52 14.44 8.02 6.00
N ARG A 53 14.47 9.34 5.85
CA ARG A 53 13.34 10.09 5.26
C ARG A 53 13.07 9.63 3.83
N ALA A 54 14.09 9.58 2.97
CA ALA A 54 13.94 9.16 1.58
C ALA A 54 13.41 7.73 1.49
N TRP A 55 13.92 6.82 2.32
CA TRP A 55 13.44 5.44 2.44
C TRP A 55 11.95 5.35 2.80
N LEU A 56 11.48 6.16 3.76
CA LEU A 56 10.05 6.21 4.11
C LEU A 56 9.20 6.78 2.97
N LEU A 57 9.64 7.88 2.36
CA LEU A 57 8.87 8.56 1.30
C LEU A 57 8.80 7.74 0.01
N ASP A 58 9.83 6.96 -0.29
CA ASP A 58 9.82 6.00 -1.40
C ASP A 58 8.76 4.90 -1.18
N ASP A 59 8.68 4.35 0.04
CA ASP A 59 7.68 3.33 0.37
C ASP A 59 6.24 3.89 0.29
N VAL A 60 6.04 5.13 0.75
CA VAL A 60 4.76 5.85 0.58
C VAL A 60 4.43 6.05 -0.90
N ALA A 61 5.40 6.41 -1.74
CA ALA A 61 5.19 6.57 -3.17
C ALA A 61 4.83 5.25 -3.86
N ILE A 62 5.48 4.15 -3.47
CA ILE A 62 5.16 2.80 -3.95
C ILE A 62 3.73 2.41 -3.56
N ALA A 63 3.35 2.62 -2.29
CA ALA A 63 1.99 2.34 -1.82
C ALA A 63 0.94 3.16 -2.56
N ARG A 64 1.20 4.44 -2.85
CA ARG A 64 0.29 5.30 -3.64
C ARG A 64 0.08 4.77 -5.06
N ARG A 65 1.16 4.35 -5.74
CA ARG A 65 1.06 3.73 -7.08
C ARG A 65 0.25 2.43 -7.06
N ALA A 66 0.39 1.65 -5.97
CA ALA A 66 -0.38 0.43 -5.81
C ALA A 66 -1.89 0.70 -5.66
N LEU A 67 -2.31 1.82 -5.08
CA LEU A 67 -3.74 2.18 -4.99
C LEU A 67 -4.42 2.32 -6.36
N GLU A 68 -3.66 2.67 -7.40
CA GLU A 68 -4.19 2.97 -8.72
C GLU A 68 -4.36 1.71 -9.60
N THR A 69 -3.58 0.65 -9.31
CA THR A 69 -3.39 -0.46 -10.27
C THR A 69 -3.38 -1.86 -9.65
N ALA A 70 -3.25 -1.98 -8.32
CA ALA A 70 -3.04 -3.26 -7.66
C ALA A 70 -4.33 -3.88 -7.09
N GLN A 71 -4.27 -5.19 -6.83
CA GLN A 71 -5.34 -5.92 -6.15
C GLN A 71 -5.44 -5.48 -4.68
N ARG A 72 -6.63 -5.59 -4.07
CA ARG A 72 -6.85 -5.19 -2.67
C ARG A 72 -5.89 -5.86 -1.68
N SER A 73 -5.55 -7.14 -1.88
CA SER A 73 -4.58 -7.87 -1.05
C SER A 73 -3.19 -7.24 -1.10
N ASP A 74 -2.75 -6.85 -2.30
CA ASP A 74 -1.45 -6.21 -2.50
C ASP A 74 -1.45 -4.83 -1.85
N VAL A 75 -2.51 -4.05 -2.06
CA VAL A 75 -2.67 -2.74 -1.41
C VAL A 75 -2.64 -2.87 0.11
N LYS A 76 -3.36 -3.84 0.68
CA LYS A 76 -3.33 -4.12 2.11
C LYS A 76 -1.92 -4.39 2.61
N GLN A 77 -1.17 -5.25 1.93
CA GLN A 77 0.21 -5.55 2.31
C GLN A 77 1.10 -4.30 2.24
N ARG A 78 0.98 -3.50 1.17
CA ARG A 78 1.74 -2.24 1.04
C ARG A 78 1.44 -1.25 2.15
N LEU A 79 0.18 -1.15 2.57
CA LEU A 79 -0.20 -0.29 3.69
C LEU A 79 0.38 -0.79 5.02
N ILE A 80 0.41 -2.11 5.25
CA ILE A 80 1.08 -2.70 6.41
C ILE A 80 2.58 -2.39 6.40
N ASP A 81 3.24 -2.57 5.26
CA ASP A 81 4.66 -2.27 5.09
C ASP A 81 4.96 -0.80 5.44
N VAL A 82 4.17 0.14 4.90
CA VAL A 82 4.29 1.57 5.22
C VAL A 82 4.09 1.83 6.71
N ALA A 83 3.08 1.21 7.34
CA ALA A 83 2.83 1.41 8.76
C ALA A 83 3.99 0.90 9.63
N ILE A 84 4.60 -0.23 9.29
CA ILE A 84 5.79 -0.74 9.97
C ILE A 84 6.96 0.23 9.78
N ARG A 85 7.24 0.64 8.54
CA ARG A 85 8.35 1.54 8.22
C ARG A 85 8.18 2.92 8.85
N ALA A 86 6.96 3.45 8.91
CA ALA A 86 6.66 4.71 9.57
C ALA A 86 6.95 4.64 11.09
N ARG A 87 6.68 3.51 11.76
CA ARG A 87 7.07 3.30 13.17
C ARG A 87 8.58 3.23 13.35
N VAL A 88 9.27 2.52 12.44
CA VAL A 88 10.74 2.45 12.45
C VAL A 88 11.35 3.84 12.23
N ALA A 89 10.85 4.58 11.23
CA ALA A 89 11.26 5.95 10.97
C ALA A 89 10.95 6.87 12.16
N ALA A 90 9.83 6.71 12.85
CA ALA A 90 9.53 7.46 14.07
C ALA A 90 10.63 7.32 15.13
N MET A 91 11.13 6.10 15.34
CA MET A 91 12.23 5.82 16.28
C MET A 91 13.57 6.38 15.78
N LEU A 92 13.88 6.20 14.50
CA LEU A 92 15.18 6.60 13.93
C LEU A 92 15.32 8.12 13.75
N LEU A 93 14.22 8.80 13.43
CA LEU A 93 14.12 10.23 13.15
C LEU A 93 13.74 11.04 14.39
N ASN A 94 13.34 10.39 15.49
CA ASN A 94 12.77 11.01 16.67
C ASN A 94 11.55 11.90 16.35
N THR A 95 10.65 11.39 15.51
CA THR A 95 9.48 12.13 15.00
C THR A 95 8.20 11.52 15.56
N PRO A 96 7.67 12.03 16.68
CA PRO A 96 6.52 11.42 17.36
C PRO A 96 5.24 11.47 16.52
N ALA A 97 5.14 12.40 15.57
CA ALA A 97 4.01 12.51 14.65
C ALA A 97 3.87 11.32 13.67
N LEU A 98 4.95 10.55 13.44
CA LEU A 98 4.89 9.37 12.58
C LEU A 98 4.16 8.19 13.24
N THR A 99 4.17 8.10 14.57
CA THR A 99 3.50 7.02 15.32
C THR A 99 1.98 7.00 15.13
N PRO A 100 1.23 8.10 15.34
CA PRO A 100 -0.21 8.11 15.08
C PRO A 100 -0.54 7.99 13.59
N ALA A 101 0.30 8.52 12.70
CA ALA A 101 0.14 8.35 11.25
C ALA A 101 0.26 6.86 10.84
N ALA A 102 1.26 6.16 11.37
CA ALA A 102 1.44 4.73 11.17
C ALA A 102 0.26 3.91 11.70
N ALA A 103 -0.27 4.26 12.88
CA ALA A 103 -1.44 3.59 13.45
C ALA A 103 -2.70 3.78 12.59
N ALA A 104 -2.87 4.95 11.98
CA ALA A 104 -3.99 5.21 11.06
C ALA A 104 -3.89 4.36 9.78
N VAL A 105 -2.68 4.22 9.21
CA VAL A 105 -2.45 3.35 8.04
C VAL A 105 -2.70 1.88 8.37
N ASP A 106 -2.18 1.39 9.50
CA ASP A 106 -2.38 0.02 9.95
C ASP A 106 -3.87 -0.30 10.23
N GLY A 107 -4.55 0.59 10.97
CA GLY A 107 -5.98 0.46 11.24
C GLY A 107 -6.82 0.48 9.97
N LEU A 108 -6.38 1.17 8.91
CA LEU A 108 -7.02 1.12 7.60
C LEU A 108 -6.74 -0.22 6.90
N ALA A 109 -5.48 -0.67 6.88
CA ALA A 109 -5.09 -1.94 6.27
C ALA A 109 -5.82 -3.14 6.88
N GLN A 110 -6.05 -3.13 8.20
CA GLN A 110 -6.79 -4.20 8.89
C GLN A 110 -8.27 -4.29 8.50
N ARG A 111 -8.86 -3.17 8.01
CA ARG A 111 -10.26 -3.09 7.56
C ARG A 111 -10.41 -3.34 6.06
N LEU A 112 -9.31 -3.43 5.32
CA LEU A 112 -9.26 -3.91 3.95
C LEU A 112 -9.25 -5.43 3.94
#